data_AF-A0A653BVQ4-F1
#
_entry.id   AF-A0A653BVQ4-F1
#
_cell.length_a   1.000
_cell.length_b   1.000
_cell.length_c   1.000
_cell.angle_alpha   90.00
_cell.angle_beta   90.00
_cell.angle_gamma   90.00
#
_symmetry.space_group_name_H-M   'P 1'
#
loop_
_entity.id
_entity.type
_entity.pdbx_description
1 polymer ?
#
loop_
_entity_poly.entity_id
_entity_poly.type
_entity_poly.pdbx_seq_one_letter_code
_entity_poly.pdbx_strand_id
1 'polypeptide(L)'
;LTKPLFEQLCDELAPYLIDTRRCTALRIECKVLASLSLLATGSYQKPIGMSYVHWLSQPSVSRALRDVVDALNHPEILSRHIYFPRSLEGRQAIMDGFSRKFGFPNCLGCIDCTHVALVKPKKQEERFFNRKHYHSRNRANNL
;
A
#
# COMPACT_ATOMS: atom_id res chain seq x y z
N LEU A 1 7.59 -7.98 7.53
CA LEU A 1 8.19 -8.52 6.29
C LEU A 1 9.38 -9.38 6.70
N THR A 2 9.44 -10.65 6.29
CA THR A 2 10.62 -11.48 6.55
C THR A 2 11.78 -11.03 5.65
N LYS A 3 13.03 -11.20 6.10
CA LYS A 3 14.22 -10.82 5.31
C LYS A 3 14.23 -11.44 3.89
N PRO A 4 13.91 -12.73 3.69
CA PRO A 4 13.89 -13.33 2.36
C PRO A 4 12.84 -12.71 1.44
N LEU A 5 11.65 -12.39 1.97
CA LEU A 5 10.57 -11.78 1.19
C LEU A 5 10.92 -10.34 0.79
N PHE A 6 11.67 -9.63 1.64
CA PHE A 6 12.20 -8.32 1.32
C PHE A 6 13.21 -8.37 0.18
N GLU A 7 14.16 -9.31 0.24
CA GLU A 7 15.16 -9.50 -0.82
C GLU A 7 14.49 -9.86 -2.16
N GLN A 8 13.52 -10.79 -2.15
CA GLN A 8 12.72 -11.13 -3.33
C GLN A 8 11.98 -9.93 -3.93
N LEU A 9 11.39 -9.09 -3.08
CA LEU A 9 10.70 -7.87 -3.53
C LEU A 9 11.68 -6.86 -4.14
N CYS A 10 12.88 -6.73 -3.56
CA CYS A 10 13.93 -5.88 -4.12
C CYS A 10 14.36 -6.38 -5.50
N ASP A 11 14.54 -7.70 -5.67
CA ASP A 11 14.90 -8.30 -6.95
C ASP A 11 13.80 -8.12 -8.01
N GLU A 12 12.53 -8.25 -7.62
CA GLU A 12 11.39 -8.06 -8.52
C GLU A 12 11.23 -6.59 -8.96
N LEU A 13 11.53 -5.64 -8.08
CA LEU A 13 11.44 -4.21 -8.37
C LEU A 13 12.68 -3.66 -9.08
N ALA A 14 13.84 -4.30 -8.94
CA ALA A 14 15.11 -3.89 -9.52
C ALA A 14 15.05 -3.50 -11.02
N PRO A 15 14.42 -4.27 -11.92
CA PRO A 15 14.36 -3.91 -13.34
C PRO A 15 13.56 -2.64 -13.64
N TYR A 16 12.66 -2.23 -12.74
CA TYR A 16 11.80 -1.05 -12.91
C TYR A 16 12.30 0.17 -12.11
N LEU A 17 13.24 -0.04 -11.19
CA LEU A 17 13.89 1.02 -10.44
C LEU A 17 15.13 1.48 -11.21
N ILE A 18 15.03 2.64 -11.87
CA ILE A 18 16.13 3.20 -12.65
C ILE A 18 17.37 3.35 -11.76
N ASP A 19 18.43 2.63 -12.14
CA ASP A 19 19.76 2.79 -11.58
C ASP A 19 20.28 4.16 -12.00
N THR A 20 20.07 5.13 -11.11
CA THR A 20 20.41 6.51 -11.39
C THR A 20 21.93 6.56 -11.29
N ARG A 21 22.61 6.57 -12.44
CA ARG A 21 24.08 6.64 -12.64
C ARG A 21 24.75 7.83 -11.95
N ARG A 22 24.63 7.95 -10.63
CA ARG A 22 25.28 8.94 -9.77
C ARG A 22 25.79 8.19 -8.55
N CYS A 23 27.04 8.40 -8.17
CA CYS A 23 27.63 7.84 -6.95
C CYS A 23 26.89 8.19 -5.64
N THR A 24 25.87 9.05 -5.69
CA THR A 24 24.99 9.45 -4.58
C THR A 24 23.60 8.82 -4.65
N ALA A 25 23.35 7.93 -5.61
CA ALA A 25 22.07 7.25 -5.76
C ALA A 25 21.87 6.24 -4.62
N LEU A 26 20.68 6.28 -4.05
CA LEU A 26 20.29 5.37 -2.98
C LEU A 26 20.21 3.95 -3.53
N ARG A 27 20.79 3.00 -2.79
CA ARG A 27 20.64 1.58 -3.04
C ARG A 27 19.15 1.22 -3.12
N ILE A 28 18.81 0.25 -3.98
CA ILE A 28 17.44 -0.19 -4.22
C ILE A 28 16.77 -0.59 -2.90
N GLU A 29 17.49 -1.31 -2.05
CA GLU A 29 17.05 -1.76 -0.74
C GLU A 29 16.69 -0.57 0.15
N CYS A 30 17.48 0.51 0.14
CA CYS A 30 17.17 1.73 0.88
C CYS A 30 15.93 2.43 0.34
N LYS A 31 15.74 2.48 -0.99
CA LYS A 31 14.54 3.05 -1.60
C LYS A 31 13.29 2.26 -1.20
N VAL A 32 13.35 0.93 -1.28
CA VAL A 32 12.24 0.03 -0.95
C VAL A 32 11.94 0.08 0.56
N LEU A 33 12.95 0.00 1.43
CA LEU A 33 12.78 0.13 2.89
C LEU A 33 12.15 1.45 3.29
N ALA A 34 12.66 2.57 2.80
CA ALA A 34 12.13 3.89 3.11
C ALA A 34 10.66 4.02 2.69
N SER A 35 10.33 3.50 1.50
CA SER A 35 8.97 3.53 0.95
C SER A 35 8.02 2.64 1.74
N LEU A 36 8.39 1.40 2.01
CA LEU A 36 7.59 0.47 2.81
C LEU A 36 7.38 0.98 4.24
N SER A 37 8.42 1.54 4.86
CA SER A 37 8.32 2.13 6.19
C SER A 37 7.32 3.28 6.21
N LEU A 38 7.31 4.12 5.17
CA LEU A 38 6.36 5.23 5.06
C LEU A 38 4.92 4.72 4.85
N LEU A 39 4.73 3.77 3.93
CA LEU A 39 3.44 3.16 3.62
C LEU A 39 2.84 2.43 4.84
N ALA A 40 3.66 1.69 5.59
CA ALA A 40 3.24 0.98 6.79
C ALA A 40 2.85 1.91 7.94
N THR A 41 3.57 3.02 8.11
CA THR A 41 3.31 3.96 9.21
C THR A 41 2.14 4.91 8.90
N GLY A 42 1.77 5.07 7.62
CA GLY A 42 0.70 5.98 7.18
C GLY A 42 0.95 7.45 7.58
N SER A 43 2.18 7.78 7.96
CA SER A 43 2.55 9.12 8.39
C SER A 43 2.69 10.04 7.19
N TYR A 44 2.15 11.25 7.30
CA TYR A 44 2.59 12.37 6.46
C TYR A 44 4.11 12.47 6.58
N GLN A 45 4.80 12.82 5.49
CA GLN A 45 6.24 13.13 5.50
C GLN A 45 6.48 14.21 6.56
N LYS A 46 6.70 13.82 7.83
CA LYS A 46 6.78 14.78 8.93
C LYS A 46 7.99 15.67 8.65
N PRO A 47 7.84 17.01 8.74
CA PRO A 47 8.98 17.88 8.62
C PRO A 47 9.93 17.58 9.79
N ILE A 48 11.19 17.33 9.43
CA ILE A 48 12.42 17.62 10.18
C ILE A 48 12.32 17.36 11.70
N GLY A 49 12.77 16.17 12.15
CA GLY A 49 13.15 15.98 13.55
C GLY A 49 13.11 14.55 14.09
N MET A 50 12.30 13.64 13.52
CA MET A 50 12.03 12.33 14.16
C MET A 50 11.86 11.17 13.16
N SER A 51 12.57 11.17 12.03
CA SER A 51 12.65 9.96 11.21
C SER A 51 13.99 9.29 11.48
N TYR A 52 14.01 8.43 12.50
CA TYR A 52 15.12 7.52 12.82
C TYR A 52 15.47 6.57 11.66
N VAL A 53 14.69 6.58 10.57
CA VAL A 53 14.74 5.53 9.57
C VAL A 53 15.91 5.73 8.62
N HIS A 54 16.24 6.93 8.12
CA HIS A 54 17.39 7.07 7.22
C HIS A 54 17.98 8.48 7.20
N TRP A 55 19.30 8.56 7.03
CA TRP A 55 20.13 9.75 6.75
C TRP A 55 19.80 10.43 5.40
N LEU A 56 18.52 10.51 5.04
CA LEU A 56 18.03 10.90 3.73
C LEU A 56 17.23 12.18 3.80
N SER A 57 17.51 13.09 2.86
CA SER A 57 16.75 14.31 2.71
C SER A 57 15.31 13.99 2.27
N GLN A 58 14.35 14.80 2.73
CA GLN A 58 12.93 14.67 2.35
C GLN A 58 12.69 14.61 0.83
N PRO A 59 13.40 15.40 -0.02
CA PRO A 59 13.30 15.25 -1.47
C PRO A 59 13.74 13.89 -2.00
N SER A 60 14.76 13.28 -1.37
CA SER A 60 15.26 11.95 -1.76
C SER A 60 14.28 10.85 -1.40
N VAL A 61 13.66 10.93 -0.21
CA VAL A 61 12.59 10.02 0.20
C VAL A 61 11.37 10.17 -0.72
N SER A 62 10.99 11.40 -1.08
CA SER A 62 9.86 11.65 -1.98
C SER A 62 10.06 11.05 -3.38
N ARG A 63 11.28 11.18 -3.94
CA ARG A 63 11.64 10.52 -5.21
C ARG A 63 11.64 9.00 -5.09
N ALA A 64 12.29 8.46 -4.05
CA ALA A 64 12.33 7.01 -3.81
C ALA A 64 10.92 6.42 -3.66
N LEU A 65 10.02 7.11 -2.93
CA LEU A 65 8.63 6.70 -2.79
C LEU A 65 7.93 6.65 -4.14
N ARG A 66 8.11 7.67 -4.99
CA ARG A 66 7.52 7.70 -6.32
C ARG A 66 8.05 6.55 -7.18
N ASP A 67 9.37 6.38 -7.27
CA ASP A 67 10.00 5.32 -8.05
C ASP A 67 9.47 3.92 -7.62
N VAL A 68 9.40 3.67 -6.30
CA VAL A 68 8.95 2.38 -5.76
C VAL A 68 7.45 2.17 -5.97
N VAL A 69 6.63 3.20 -5.80
CA VAL A 69 5.17 3.10 -6.05
C VAL A 69 4.90 2.88 -7.54
N ASP A 70 5.61 3.56 -8.42
CA ASP A 70 5.47 3.38 -9.87
C ASP A 70 5.92 1.97 -10.29
N ALA A 71 7.02 1.46 -9.73
CA ALA A 71 7.47 0.09 -9.93
C ALA A 71 6.43 -0.93 -9.44
N LEU A 72 5.90 -0.77 -8.21
CA LEU A 72 4.86 -1.65 -7.65
C LEU A 72 3.57 -1.66 -8.48
N ASN A 73 3.22 -0.53 -9.13
CA ASN A 73 2.07 -0.42 -10.02
C ASN A 73 2.36 -0.86 -11.46
N HIS A 74 3.58 -1.30 -11.76
CA HIS A 74 3.89 -1.82 -13.08
C HIS A 74 3.00 -3.03 -13.40
N PRO A 75 2.38 -3.12 -14.59
CA PRO A 75 1.39 -4.16 -14.90
C PRO A 75 1.88 -5.60 -14.66
N GLU A 76 3.17 -5.86 -14.91
CA GLU A 76 3.79 -7.18 -14.71
C GLU A 76 3.94 -7.54 -13.23
N ILE A 77 4.18 -6.57 -12.34
CA ILE A 77 4.22 -6.80 -10.89
C ILE A 77 2.79 -6.89 -10.36
N LEU A 78 1.95 -5.93 -10.72
CA LEU A 78 0.58 -5.83 -10.21
C LEU A 78 -0.23 -7.09 -10.54
N SER A 79 -0.09 -7.64 -11.75
CA SER A 79 -0.81 -8.85 -12.17
C SER A 79 -0.34 -10.14 -11.49
N ARG A 80 0.90 -10.18 -10.96
CA ARG A 80 1.40 -11.31 -10.17
C ARG A 80 0.83 -11.34 -8.75
N HIS A 81 0.64 -10.16 -8.17
CA HIS A 81 0.20 -10.03 -6.77
C HIS A 81 -1.31 -9.79 -6.61
N ILE A 82 -1.96 -9.19 -7.62
CA ILE A 82 -3.38 -8.87 -7.61
C ILE A 82 -4.07 -9.60 -8.76
N TYR A 83 -4.78 -10.67 -8.42
CA TYR A 83 -5.60 -11.43 -9.36
C TYR A 83 -7.08 -11.22 -9.07
N PHE A 84 -7.83 -10.82 -10.11
CA PHE A 84 -9.28 -10.80 -10.10
C PHE A 84 -9.84 -11.83 -11.07
N PRO A 85 -10.84 -12.63 -10.66
CA PRO A 85 -11.49 -13.60 -11.54
C PRO A 85 -12.12 -12.88 -12.75
N ARG A 86 -11.69 -13.26 -13.95
CA ARG A 86 -12.18 -12.69 -15.22
C ARG A 86 -13.36 -13.47 -15.81
N SER A 87 -13.43 -14.77 -15.56
CA SER A 87 -14.53 -15.62 -16.04
C SER A 87 -15.76 -15.52 -15.12
N LEU A 88 -16.95 -15.68 -15.72
CA LEU A 88 -18.21 -15.77 -14.98
C LEU A 88 -18.20 -16.96 -14.02
N GLU A 89 -17.68 -18.10 -14.47
CA GLU A 89 -17.55 -19.32 -13.67
C GLU A 89 -16.65 -19.11 -12.44
N GLY A 90 -15.49 -18.47 -12.62
CA GLY A 90 -14.57 -18.18 -11.51
C GLY A 90 -15.17 -17.21 -10.50
N ARG A 91 -15.94 -16.22 -10.97
CA ARG A 91 -16.70 -15.31 -10.13
C ARG A 91 -17.78 -16.04 -9.34
N GLN A 92 -18.55 -16.91 -10.00
CA GLN A 92 -19.60 -17.68 -9.36
C GLN A 92 -19.05 -18.60 -8.28
N ALA A 93 -17.94 -19.30 -8.56
CA ALA A 93 -17.30 -20.17 -7.58
C ALA A 93 -16.87 -19.43 -6.30
N ILE A 94 -16.39 -18.19 -6.43
CA ILE A 94 -16.03 -17.35 -5.28
C ILE A 94 -17.28 -16.91 -4.52
N MET A 95 -18.32 -16.43 -5.22
CA MET A 95 -19.58 -16.03 -4.59
C MET A 95 -20.25 -17.17 -3.83
N ASP A 96 -20.26 -18.37 -4.42
CA ASP A 96 -20.79 -19.57 -3.78
C ASP A 96 -19.94 -19.95 -2.56
N GLY A 97 -18.62 -19.81 -2.64
CA GLY A 97 -17.71 -20.03 -1.51
C GLY A 97 -18.00 -19.10 -0.32
N PHE A 98 -18.18 -17.80 -0.58
CA PHE A 98 -18.53 -16.83 0.46
C PHE A 98 -19.92 -17.07 1.04
N SER A 99 -20.91 -17.38 0.19
CA SER A 99 -22.25 -17.71 0.62
C SER A 99 -22.26 -18.95 1.53
N ARG A 100 -21.58 -20.02 1.11
CA ARG A 100 -21.58 -21.30 1.84
C ARG A 100 -20.78 -21.23 3.15
N LYS A 101 -19.67 -20.48 3.18
CA LYS A 101 -18.78 -20.42 4.35
C LYS A 101 -19.18 -19.34 5.36
N PHE A 102 -19.69 -18.20 4.89
CA PHE A 102 -19.91 -17.02 5.72
C PHE A 102 -21.34 -16.46 5.64
N GLY A 103 -22.21 -17.04 4.80
CA GLY A 103 -23.58 -16.55 4.63
C GLY A 103 -23.69 -15.24 3.85
N PHE A 104 -22.63 -14.82 3.15
CA PHE A 104 -22.63 -13.59 2.35
C PHE A 104 -22.83 -13.92 0.86
N PRO A 105 -24.06 -13.92 0.34
CA PRO A 105 -24.31 -14.10 -1.08
C PRO A 105 -23.76 -12.93 -1.90
N ASN A 106 -23.39 -13.19 -3.16
CA ASN A 106 -22.87 -12.19 -4.11
C ASN A 106 -21.59 -11.47 -3.67
N CYS A 107 -20.79 -12.07 -2.77
CA CYS A 107 -19.51 -11.52 -2.34
C CYS A 107 -18.37 -12.09 -3.21
N LEU A 108 -17.70 -11.23 -3.98
CA LEU A 108 -16.57 -11.59 -4.84
C LEU A 108 -15.19 -11.48 -4.16
N GLY A 109 -15.17 -11.02 -2.91
CA GLY A 109 -13.95 -10.81 -2.15
C GLY A 109 -14.18 -9.82 -1.01
N CYS A 110 -13.22 -9.75 -0.10
CA CYS A 110 -13.23 -8.82 1.01
C CYS A 110 -11.92 -8.04 1.02
N ILE A 111 -12.02 -6.73 1.18
CA ILE A 111 -10.87 -5.85 1.41
C ILE A 111 -10.93 -5.45 2.88
N ASP A 112 -9.86 -5.70 3.64
CA ASP A 112 -9.81 -5.24 5.03
C ASP A 112 -9.84 -3.71 5.08
N CYS A 113 -10.55 -3.14 6.07
CA CYS A 113 -10.84 -1.72 6.15
C CYS A 113 -9.56 -0.91 6.36
N THR A 114 -9.04 -0.29 5.30
CA THR A 114 -7.94 0.68 5.40
C THR A 114 -8.51 2.04 5.83
N HIS A 115 -8.37 2.37 7.10
CA HIS A 115 -8.80 3.65 7.68
C HIS A 115 -7.78 4.76 7.39
N VAL A 116 -8.08 5.63 6.42
CA VAL A 116 -7.25 6.82 6.16
C VAL A 116 -7.59 7.89 7.20
N ALA A 117 -6.61 8.25 8.04
CA ALA A 117 -6.80 9.26 9.09
C ALA A 117 -7.16 10.64 8.49
N LEU A 118 -8.16 11.28 9.08
CA LEU A 118 -8.64 12.61 8.73
C LEU A 118 -8.37 13.60 9.86
N VAL A 119 -8.12 14.85 9.49
CA VAL A 119 -8.33 15.98 10.41
C VAL A 119 -9.81 16.03 10.76
N LYS A 120 -10.14 16.24 12.05
CA LYS A 120 -11.51 16.29 12.57
C LYS A 120 -12.42 17.11 11.64
N PRO A 121 -13.39 16.48 10.95
CA PRO A 121 -14.27 17.19 10.03
C PRO A 121 -15.24 18.07 10.80
N LYS A 122 -15.54 19.27 10.27
CA LYS A 122 -16.45 20.26 10.89
C LYS A 122 -17.94 19.91 10.76
N LYS A 123 -18.29 18.94 9.90
CA LYS A 123 -19.66 18.48 9.64
C LYS A 123 -19.69 16.95 9.72
N GLN A 124 -20.73 16.40 10.34
CA GLN A 124 -20.95 14.95 10.48
C GLN A 124 -19.74 14.19 11.07
N GLU A 125 -19.17 14.74 12.13
CA GLU A 125 -17.97 14.24 12.80
C GLU A 125 -18.11 12.76 13.21
N GLU A 126 -19.27 12.42 13.75
CA GLU A 126 -19.64 11.10 14.22
C GLU A 126 -19.50 10.02 13.14
N ARG A 127 -19.69 10.37 11.86
CA ARG A 127 -19.59 9.43 10.73
C ARG A 127 -18.15 9.05 10.40
N PHE A 128 -17.18 9.83 10.90
CA PHE A 128 -15.77 9.61 10.65
C PHE A 128 -15.03 9.10 11.90
N PHE A 129 -15.65 9.10 13.07
CA PHE A 129 -15.02 8.61 14.29
C PHE A 129 -14.95 7.08 14.30
N ASN A 130 -13.75 6.52 14.38
CA ASN A 130 -13.54 5.06 14.32
C ASN A 130 -13.38 4.43 15.71
N ARG A 131 -13.40 3.09 15.76
CA ARG A 131 -13.17 2.29 16.99
C ARG A 131 -11.78 2.55 17.63
N LYS A 132 -10.83 3.07 16.87
CA LYS A 132 -9.47 3.44 17.34
C LYS A 132 -9.41 4.87 17.89
N HIS A 133 -10.55 5.51 18.13
CA HIS A 133 -10.68 6.85 18.72
C HIS A 133 -10.03 7.98 17.90
N TYR A 134 -9.99 7.85 16.57
CA TYR A 134 -9.60 8.95 15.67
C TYR A 134 -10.53 9.06 14.47
N HIS A 135 -10.54 10.22 13.80
CA HIS A 135 -11.34 10.41 12.61
C HIS A 135 -10.67 9.76 11.40
N SER A 136 -11.39 8.95 10.64
CA SER A 136 -10.88 8.30 9.44
C SER A 136 -11.97 8.01 8.44
N ARG A 137 -11.62 7.93 7.15
CA ARG A 137 -12.50 7.41 6.10
C ARG A 137 -12.09 6.02 5.72
N ASN A 138 -13.08 5.13 5.64
CA ASN A 138 -12.92 3.86 4.95
C ASN A 138 -12.92 4.12 3.44
N ARG A 139 -11.86 3.73 2.73
CA ARG A 139 -11.72 3.94 1.28
C ARG A 139 -12.67 3.06 0.45
N ALA A 140 -13.33 2.06 1.06
CA ALA A 140 -14.26 1.15 0.39
C ALA A 140 -15.62 1.79 0.00
N ASN A 141 -15.99 2.94 0.58
CA ASN A 141 -17.31 3.58 0.35
C ASN A 141 -17.31 4.62 -0.79
N ASN A 142 -16.44 4.47 -1.80
CA ASN A 142 -16.33 5.40 -2.93
C ASN A 142 -16.51 4.68 -4.30
N LEU A 143 -17.31 3.62 -4.35
CA LEU A 143 -17.86 3.07 -5.59
C LEU A 143 -19.39 3.05 -5.49
#